data_AF-A0A0F2NZT9-F1
#
_entry.id   AF-A0A0F2NZT9-F1
#
_cell.length_a   1.000
_cell.length_b   1.000
_cell.length_c   1.000
_cell.angle_alpha   90.00
_cell.angle_beta   90.00
_cell.angle_gamma   90.00
#
_symmetry.space_group_name_H-M   'P 1'
#
loop_
_entity.id
_entity.type
_entity.pdbx_description
1 polymer ?
#
loop_
_entity_poly.entity_id
_entity_poly.type
_entity_poly.pdbx_seq_one_letter_code
_entity_poly.pdbx_strand_id
1 'polypeptide(L)'
;NKALVQLGEVSSELQNQFEINQPVYFAQLNLDEFISIIKKNNIIYRPISKFPPVRRDLSLLLDTPTTYETLKIAAFKQEKRLLKKVNLFDVYEGKNLEKGKKSYAMSFVFQDENKTLTDNEVDKVMQKLIFTYTNEFNAIVR
;
A
#
# COMPACT_ATOMS: atom_id res chain seq x y z
N ASN A 1 14.24 -14.20 -4.99
CA ASN A 1 12.84 -14.11 -5.46
C ASN A 1 12.67 -14.94 -6.71
N LYS A 2 11.79 -15.96 -6.71
CA LYS A 2 11.40 -16.71 -7.90
C LYS A 2 10.15 -16.05 -8.49
N ALA A 3 10.10 -15.83 -9.80
CA ALA A 3 8.93 -15.25 -10.45
C ALA A 3 7.76 -16.26 -10.40
N LEU A 4 6.66 -15.88 -9.77
CA LEU A 4 5.46 -16.74 -9.60
C LEU A 4 4.41 -16.48 -10.67
N VAL A 5 4.36 -15.23 -11.13
CA VAL A 5 3.40 -14.74 -12.12
C VAL A 5 4.13 -13.83 -13.08
N GLN A 6 3.79 -13.94 -14.35
CA GLN A 6 4.13 -12.97 -15.39
C GLN A 6 2.83 -12.50 -16.01
N LEU A 7 2.60 -11.20 -16.03
CA LEU A 7 1.41 -10.61 -16.63
C LEU A 7 1.77 -9.29 -17.27
N GLY A 8 1.02 -8.88 -18.28
CA GLY A 8 1.25 -7.62 -18.96
C GLY A 8 0.54 -7.54 -20.30
N GLU A 9 0.80 -6.45 -20.99
CA GLU A 9 0.39 -6.28 -22.37
C GLU A 9 1.37 -6.99 -23.29
N VAL A 10 0.84 -7.68 -24.29
CA VAL A 10 1.62 -8.31 -25.35
C VAL A 10 2.24 -7.21 -26.21
N SER A 11 3.51 -7.37 -26.63
CA SER A 11 4.16 -6.33 -27.44
C SER A 11 3.47 -6.15 -28.80
N SER A 12 3.49 -4.92 -29.31
CA SER A 12 2.86 -4.57 -30.58
C SER A 12 3.46 -5.33 -31.75
N GLU A 13 4.76 -5.68 -31.73
CA GLU A 13 5.36 -6.49 -32.78
C GLU A 13 4.73 -7.88 -32.86
N LEU A 14 4.47 -8.52 -31.71
CA LEU A 14 3.84 -9.83 -31.68
C LEU A 14 2.37 -9.74 -32.09
N GLN A 15 1.63 -8.73 -31.64
CA GLN A 15 0.24 -8.50 -32.06
C GLN A 15 0.12 -8.36 -33.59
N ASN A 16 1.03 -7.61 -34.21
CA ASN A 16 1.07 -7.42 -35.66
C ASN A 16 1.34 -8.72 -36.43
N GLN A 17 2.19 -9.61 -35.91
CA GLN A 17 2.44 -10.92 -36.52
C GLN A 17 1.20 -11.83 -36.56
N PHE A 18 0.30 -11.65 -35.60
CA PHE A 18 -0.97 -12.39 -35.50
C PHE A 18 -2.18 -11.61 -36.03
N GLU A 19 -1.94 -10.46 -36.69
CA GLU A 19 -2.99 -9.57 -37.24
C GLU A 19 -4.03 -9.11 -36.20
N ILE A 20 -3.60 -8.97 -34.94
CA ILE A 20 -4.47 -8.54 -33.84
C ILE A 20 -4.37 -7.03 -33.68
N ASN A 21 -5.47 -6.33 -33.96
CA ASN A 21 -5.53 -4.86 -33.93
C ASN A 21 -6.00 -4.28 -32.59
N GLN A 22 -6.23 -5.13 -31.58
CA GLN A 22 -6.72 -4.74 -30.26
C GLN A 22 -5.67 -5.04 -29.17
N PRO A 23 -5.61 -4.26 -28.07
CA PRO A 23 -4.72 -4.55 -26.97
C PRO A 23 -4.93 -5.97 -26.43
N VAL A 24 -3.85 -6.76 -26.37
CA VAL A 24 -3.88 -8.11 -25.81
C VAL A 24 -3.12 -8.12 -24.49
N TYR A 25 -3.79 -8.61 -23.44
CA TYR A 25 -3.19 -8.80 -22.13
C TYR A 25 -3.03 -10.29 -21.84
N PHE A 26 -1.93 -10.67 -21.21
CA PHE A 26 -1.69 -12.04 -20.79
C PHE A 26 -1.39 -12.11 -19.29
N ALA A 27 -1.64 -13.28 -18.71
CA ALA A 27 -1.19 -13.64 -17.38
C ALA A 27 -0.85 -15.14 -17.36
N GLN A 28 0.37 -15.45 -16.92
CA GLN A 28 0.87 -16.80 -16.74
C GLN A 28 1.25 -16.99 -15.28
N LEU A 29 0.79 -18.09 -14.69
CA LEU A 29 1.06 -18.46 -13.30
C LEU A 29 1.76 -19.81 -13.25
N ASN A 30 2.82 -19.92 -12.45
CA ASN A 30 3.41 -21.21 -12.12
C ASN A 30 2.62 -21.86 -10.99
N LEU A 31 1.69 -22.75 -11.33
CA LEU A 31 0.80 -23.40 -10.37
C LEU A 31 1.56 -24.28 -9.36
N ASP A 32 2.59 -25.00 -9.78
CA ASP A 32 3.34 -25.90 -8.90
C ASP A 32 4.07 -25.15 -7.78
N GLU A 33 4.70 -24.02 -8.13
CA GLU A 33 5.34 -23.13 -7.16
C GLU A 33 4.31 -22.47 -6.25
N PHE A 34 3.19 -22.02 -6.83
CA PHE A 34 2.11 -21.40 -6.07
C PHE A 34 1.53 -22.35 -5.01
N ILE A 35 1.25 -23.61 -5.40
CA ILE A 35 0.78 -24.66 -4.49
C ILE A 35 1.84 -24.97 -3.42
N SER A 36 3.12 -25.03 -3.80
CA SER A 36 4.22 -25.30 -2.86
C SER A 36 4.36 -24.21 -1.79
N ILE A 37 4.09 -22.96 -2.14
CA ILE A 37 4.06 -21.84 -1.18
C ILE A 37 2.86 -21.95 -0.25
N ILE A 38 1.66 -22.23 -0.79
CA ILE A 38 0.44 -22.38 0.01
C ILE A 38 0.61 -23.51 1.04
N LYS A 39 1.18 -24.64 0.65
CA LYS A 39 1.43 -25.78 1.56
C LYS A 39 2.37 -25.46 2.74
N LYS A 40 3.25 -24.46 2.58
CA LYS A 40 4.15 -23.99 3.65
C LYS A 40 3.50 -22.97 4.57
N ASN A 41 2.29 -22.50 4.26
CA ASN A 41 1.62 -21.49 5.07
C ASN A 41 1.06 -22.12 6.35
N ASN A 42 1.64 -21.75 7.49
CA ASN A 42 1.10 -22.13 8.79
C ASN A 42 -0.18 -21.30 9.03
N ILE A 43 -1.34 -21.97 9.01
CA ILE A 43 -2.60 -21.36 9.41
C ILE A 43 -2.54 -21.13 10.92
N ILE A 44 -2.23 -19.90 11.31
CA ILE A 44 -2.21 -19.49 12.72
C ILE A 44 -3.58 -18.90 13.02
N TYR A 45 -4.35 -19.59 13.87
CA TYR A 45 -5.57 -19.02 14.42
C TYR A 45 -5.22 -17.79 15.27
N ARG A 46 -5.90 -16.67 15.00
CA ARG A 46 -5.87 -15.49 15.85
C ARG A 46 -7.30 -15.15 16.24
N PRO A 47 -7.59 -14.98 17.54
CA PRO A 47 -8.92 -14.55 17.96
C PRO A 47 -9.23 -13.20 17.33
N ILE A 48 -10.49 -13.02 16.93
CA ILE A 48 -10.98 -11.73 16.45
C ILE A 48 -10.93 -10.75 17.63
N SER A 49 -10.26 -9.60 17.43
CA SER A 49 -10.22 -8.57 18.47
C SER A 49 -11.64 -8.08 18.77
N LYS A 50 -11.99 -8.05 20.05
CA LYS A 50 -13.27 -7.50 20.54
C LYS A 50 -13.26 -5.97 20.62
N PHE A 51 -12.09 -5.36 20.44
CA PHE A 51 -11.89 -3.92 20.58
C PHE A 51 -12.10 -3.22 19.23
N PRO A 52 -12.77 -2.06 19.20
CA PRO A 52 -13.08 -1.39 17.94
C PRO A 52 -11.80 -0.87 17.26
N PRO A 53 -11.72 -0.92 15.92
CA PRO A 53 -10.64 -0.26 15.18
C PRO A 53 -10.87 1.25 15.14
N VAL A 54 -9.78 2.01 15.16
CA VAL A 54 -9.78 3.47 14.97
C VAL A 54 -9.17 3.78 13.61
N ARG A 55 -9.86 4.62 12.83
CA ARG A 55 -9.37 5.09 11.52
C ARG A 55 -8.90 6.53 11.62
N ARG A 56 -7.79 6.84 10.95
CA ARG A 56 -7.28 8.20 10.72
C ARG A 56 -6.86 8.34 9.28
N ASP A 57 -7.19 9.48 8.69
CA ASP A 57 -6.84 9.78 7.32
C ASP A 57 -5.80 10.91 7.30
N LEU A 58 -4.91 10.88 6.30
CA LEU A 58 -3.84 11.84 6.12
C LEU A 58 -3.75 12.21 4.64
N SER A 59 -3.72 13.51 4.36
CA SER A 59 -3.42 14.03 3.03
C SER A 59 -1.96 14.42 2.97
N LEU A 60 -1.23 13.85 2.01
CA LEU A 60 0.19 14.08 1.80
C LEU A 60 0.43 14.69 0.44
N LEU A 61 1.14 15.80 0.38
CA LEU A 61 1.75 16.31 -0.84
C LEU A 61 3.17 15.78 -0.95
N LEU A 62 3.47 15.07 -2.04
CA LEU A 62 4.68 14.27 -2.22
C LEU A 62 5.29 14.56 -3.59
N ASP A 63 6.57 14.25 -3.74
CA ASP A 63 7.23 14.23 -5.05
C ASP A 63 6.68 13.07 -5.90
N THR A 64 6.52 13.29 -7.21
CA THR A 64 6.05 12.28 -8.18
C THR A 64 6.74 10.90 -8.09
N PRO A 65 8.06 10.77 -7.88
CA PRO A 65 8.72 9.46 -7.75
C PRO A 65 8.32 8.66 -6.50
N THR A 66 7.78 9.29 -5.46
CA THR A 66 7.45 8.59 -4.20
C THR A 66 6.28 7.64 -4.40
N THR A 67 6.49 6.34 -4.24
CA THR A 67 5.42 5.35 -4.46
C THR A 67 4.60 5.09 -3.19
N TYR A 68 3.37 4.62 -3.38
CA TYR A 68 2.55 4.14 -2.26
C TYR A 68 3.24 3.04 -1.46
N GLU A 69 3.94 2.13 -2.15
CA GLU A 69 4.59 0.99 -1.53
C GLU A 69 5.68 1.42 -0.55
N THR A 70 6.49 2.43 -0.89
CA THR A 70 7.53 2.94 0.02
C THR A 70 6.93 3.57 1.27
N LEU A 71 5.85 4.36 1.12
CA LEU A 71 5.13 4.97 2.25
C LEU A 71 4.46 3.92 3.15
N LYS A 72 3.88 2.88 2.54
CA LYS A 72 3.28 1.76 3.26
C LYS A 72 4.32 1.00 4.07
N ILE A 73 5.47 0.70 3.48
CA ILE A 73 6.60 0.04 4.16
C ILE A 73 7.08 0.90 5.33
N ALA A 74 7.25 2.21 5.14
CA ALA A 74 7.65 3.12 6.20
C ALA A 74 6.63 3.13 7.35
N ALA A 75 5.32 3.15 7.05
CA ALA A 75 4.27 3.10 8.06
C ALA A 75 4.37 1.87 8.97
N PHE A 76 4.48 0.68 8.36
CA PHE A 76 4.59 -0.58 9.09
C PHE A 76 5.98 -0.76 9.74
N LYS A 77 7.02 -0.05 9.31
CA LYS A 77 8.28 0.00 10.05
C LYS A 77 8.12 0.83 11.33
N GLN A 78 7.41 1.95 11.25
CA GLN A 78 7.21 2.88 12.37
C GLN A 78 6.29 2.32 13.46
N GLU A 79 5.22 1.61 13.08
CA GLU A 79 4.29 0.99 14.03
C GLU A 79 3.86 -0.39 13.51
N LYS A 80 4.23 -1.45 14.23
CA LYS A 80 3.90 -2.85 13.87
C LYS A 80 2.80 -3.46 14.73
N ARG A 81 2.58 -2.92 15.92
CA ARG A 81 1.71 -3.51 16.93
C ARG A 81 0.28 -3.05 16.72
N LEU A 82 0.10 -1.72 16.62
CA LEU A 82 -1.22 -1.09 16.56
C LEU A 82 -1.74 -0.91 15.13
N LEU A 83 -0.85 -0.60 14.18
CA LEU A 83 -1.24 -0.38 12.78
C LEU A 83 -1.60 -1.72 12.12
N LYS A 84 -2.86 -1.87 11.71
CA LYS A 84 -3.35 -3.09 11.05
C LYS A 84 -3.46 -2.94 9.54
N LYS A 85 -3.83 -1.76 9.05
CA LYS A 85 -3.97 -1.48 7.61
C LYS A 85 -3.53 -0.07 7.27
N VAL A 86 -2.94 0.06 6.09
CA VAL A 86 -2.69 1.31 5.38
C VAL A 86 -3.34 1.15 4.03
N ASN A 87 -4.08 2.16 3.59
CA ASN A 87 -4.74 2.18 2.29
C ASN A 87 -4.53 3.54 1.62
N LEU A 88 -4.36 3.53 0.31
CA LEU A 88 -4.39 4.73 -0.53
C LEU A 88 -5.75 4.75 -1.20
N PHE A 89 -6.53 5.81 -0.99
CA PHE A 89 -7.90 5.90 -1.52
C PHE A 89 -8.11 7.05 -2.49
N ASP A 90 -7.21 8.05 -2.50
CA ASP A 90 -7.24 9.10 -3.52
C ASP A 90 -5.83 9.48 -3.96
N VAL A 91 -5.68 9.75 -5.26
CA VAL A 91 -4.46 10.22 -5.89
C VAL A 91 -4.82 11.38 -6.81
N TYR A 92 -4.34 12.57 -6.47
CA TYR A 92 -4.55 13.77 -7.25
C TYR A 92 -3.25 14.27 -7.88
N GLU A 93 -3.25 14.32 -9.21
CA GLU A 93 -2.18 14.83 -10.07
C GLU A 93 -2.78 15.89 -11.01
N GLY A 94 -2.94 17.11 -10.53
CA GLY A 94 -3.66 18.17 -11.25
C GLY A 94 -2.89 19.47 -11.40
N LYS A 95 -3.38 20.35 -12.28
CA LYS A 95 -2.77 21.66 -12.61
C LYS A 95 -2.61 22.60 -11.41
N ASN A 96 -3.37 22.37 -10.33
CA ASN A 96 -3.29 23.14 -9.09
C ASN A 96 -2.16 22.69 -8.15
N LEU A 97 -1.37 21.67 -8.54
CA LEU A 97 -0.17 21.25 -7.84
C LEU A 97 1.08 21.80 -8.53
N GLU A 98 2.11 22.08 -7.75
CA GLU A 98 3.43 22.42 -8.28
C GLU A 98 3.93 21.30 -9.20
N LYS A 99 4.69 21.66 -10.24
CA LYS A 99 5.25 20.67 -11.18
C LYS A 99 6.10 19.66 -10.41
N GLY A 100 5.83 18.37 -10.63
CA GLY A 100 6.54 17.27 -9.96
C GLY A 100 5.98 16.90 -8.58
N LYS A 101 4.83 17.46 -8.18
CA LYS A 101 4.12 17.06 -6.96
C LYS A 101 2.84 16.27 -7.28
N LYS A 102 2.47 15.41 -6.35
CA LYS A 102 1.20 14.67 -6.34
C LYS A 102 0.63 14.63 -4.92
N SER A 103 -0.70 14.55 -4.80
CA SER A 103 -1.36 14.45 -3.51
C SER A 103 -1.93 13.06 -3.29
N TYR A 104 -1.59 12.43 -2.18
CA TYR A 104 -2.09 11.13 -1.76
C TYR A 104 -2.99 11.30 -0.53
N ALA A 105 -4.21 10.78 -0.60
CA ALA A 105 -5.06 10.61 0.57
C ALA A 105 -4.96 9.17 1.08
N MET A 106 -4.40 9.01 2.27
CA MET A 106 -4.12 7.71 2.87
C MET A 106 -4.96 7.53 4.13
N SER A 107 -5.49 6.31 4.32
CA SER A 107 -6.17 5.92 5.56
C SER A 107 -5.36 4.89 6.33
N PHE A 108 -5.28 5.08 7.64
CA PHE A 108 -4.59 4.23 8.60
C PHE A 108 -5.62 3.63 9.55
N VAL A 109 -5.57 2.32 9.75
CA VAL A 109 -6.44 1.59 10.67
C VAL A 109 -5.60 1.07 11.83
N PHE A 110 -5.91 1.55 13.02
CA PHE A 110 -5.27 1.16 14.27
C PHE A 110 -6.20 0.28 15.09
N GLN A 111 -5.66 -0.75 15.72
CA GLN A 111 -6.41 -1.61 16.62
C GLN A 111 -5.45 -2.30 17.59
N ASP A 112 -5.79 -2.32 18.87
CA ASP A 112 -5.14 -3.17 19.86
C ASP A 112 -5.97 -4.45 20.06
N GLU A 113 -5.30 -5.54 20.44
CA GLU A 113 -5.94 -6.84 20.69
C GLU A 113 -6.32 -7.00 22.16
N ASN A 114 -5.84 -6.12 23.04
CA ASN A 114 -6.00 -6.22 24.49
C ASN A 114 -6.80 -5.08 25.11
N LYS A 115 -7.02 -3.97 24.39
CA LYS A 115 -7.76 -2.80 24.90
C LYS A 115 -8.35 -1.93 23.80
N THR A 116 -9.29 -1.07 24.17
CA THR A 116 -9.74 0.03 23.31
C THR A 116 -8.64 1.09 23.23
N LEU A 117 -8.30 1.53 22.01
CA LEU A 117 -7.35 2.61 21.80
C LEU A 117 -7.98 3.95 22.16
N THR A 118 -7.22 4.78 22.88
CA THR A 118 -7.60 6.17 23.14
C THR A 118 -7.14 7.07 22.00
N ASP A 119 -7.81 8.21 21.79
CA ASP A 119 -7.41 9.18 20.77
C ASP A 119 -5.96 9.64 20.97
N ASN A 120 -5.55 9.89 22.22
CA ASN A 120 -4.17 10.27 22.55
C ASN A 120 -3.12 9.24 22.14
N GLU A 121 -3.42 7.94 22.19
CA GLU A 121 -2.50 6.90 21.76
C GLU A 121 -2.37 6.86 20.24
N VAL A 122 -3.50 6.99 19.54
CA VAL A 122 -3.54 7.03 18.08
C VAL A 122 -2.83 8.28 17.56
N ASP A 123 -3.06 9.44 18.19
CA ASP A 123 -2.47 10.71 17.77
C ASP A 123 -0.95 10.69 17.96
N LYS A 124 -0.42 10.08 19.03
CA LYS A 124 1.02 9.88 19.19
C LYS A 124 1.64 9.05 18.07
N VAL A 125 0.95 8.01 17.60
CA VAL A 125 1.41 7.20 16.46
C VAL A 125 1.30 8.00 15.16
N MET A 126 0.21 8.73 14.95
CA MET A 126 0.02 9.59 13.79
C MET A 126 1.11 10.66 13.70
N GLN A 127 1.46 11.33 14.80
CA GLN A 127 2.55 12.31 14.82
C GLN A 127 3.89 11.70 14.43
N LYS A 128 4.17 10.46 14.87
CA LYS A 128 5.38 9.74 14.44
C LYS A 128 5.35 9.43 12.94
N LEU A 129 4.20 8.99 12.41
CA LEU A 129 4.04 8.73 10.98
C LEU A 129 4.23 10.00 10.14
N ILE A 130 3.62 11.10 10.58
CA ILE A 130 3.80 12.43 9.98
C ILE A 130 5.28 12.81 9.96
N PHE A 131 5.96 12.70 11.10
CA PHE A 131 7.38 12.99 11.19
C PHE A 131 8.23 12.14 10.25
N THR A 132 7.97 10.83 10.16
CA THR A 132 8.63 9.94 9.19
C THR A 132 8.39 10.40 7.76
N TYR A 133 7.14 10.73 7.40
CA TYR A 133 6.81 11.18 6.04
C TYR A 133 7.44 12.52 5.69
N THR A 134 7.45 13.48 6.61
CA THR A 134 8.08 14.78 6.38
C THR A 134 9.59 14.64 6.21
N ASN A 135 10.26 13.81 7.01
CA ASN A 135 11.73 13.72 6.98
C ASN A 135 12.28 12.78 5.90
N GLU A 136 11.67 11.61 5.70
CA GLU A 136 12.20 10.61 4.75
C GLU A 136 11.70 10.84 3.32
N PHE A 137 10.52 11.46 3.17
CA PHE A 137 9.84 11.61 1.88
C PHE A 137 9.58 13.06 1.49
N ASN A 138 10.09 14.03 2.26
CA ASN A 138 9.82 15.46 2.08
C ASN A 138 8.32 15.77 1.96
N ALA A 139 7.49 14.98 2.65
CA ALA A 139 6.05 15.09 2.55
C ALA A 139 5.52 16.30 3.30
N ILE A 140 4.57 17.00 2.69
CA ILE A 140 3.84 18.10 3.33
C ILE A 140 2.44 17.60 3.66
N VAL A 141 2.10 17.57 4.96
CA VAL A 141 0.77 17.22 5.42
C VAL A 141 -0.21 18.36 5.11
N ARG A 142 -1.38 18.01 4.58
CA ARG A 142 -2.47 18.93 4.19
C ARG A 142 -3.72 18.68 5.00
#